data_AF-A0A381J488-F1
#
_entry.id   AF-A0A381J488-F1
#
_cell.length_a   1.000
_cell.length_b   1.000
_cell.length_c   1.000
_cell.angle_alpha   90.00
_cell.angle_beta   90.00
_cell.angle_gamma   90.00
#
_symmetry.space_group_name_H-M   'P 1'
#
loop_
_entity.id
_entity.type
_entity.pdbx_description
1 polymer ?
#
loop_
_entity_poly.entity_id
_entity_poly.type
_entity_poly.pdbx_seq_one_letter_code
_entity_poly.pdbx_strand_id
1 'polypeptide(L)'
;MSKDLEFLKLEKDVWGKVYVDISYGIDNVAPFLNENTLKVRKYYGKVDVLKRYITLLENSDAECKKNASSFFGRFKENNSIFLISSYKNDNILQFNQLKNCSKCACLNCPKDCDFNSCRGCREDSFIKKCDHEKINMTVHDNFILNLTNNSTGRPSSYKVLATLQDSALQRQYIIIENVIDKEDKFVLYYYPGISEDDYGEISDAEEFDFIVETFGV
;
A
#
# COMPACT_ATOMS: atom_id res chain seq x y z
N MET A 1 8.80 -9.86 -30.81
CA MET A 1 7.85 -10.54 -29.89
C MET A 1 6.48 -9.90 -30.12
N SER A 2 5.36 -10.62 -30.05
CA SER A 2 4.04 -9.98 -30.20
C SER A 2 3.77 -9.04 -29.02
N LYS A 3 3.03 -7.95 -29.23
CA LYS A 3 2.65 -7.00 -28.18
C LYS A 3 1.99 -7.69 -26.97
N ASP A 4 1.20 -8.72 -27.24
CA ASP A 4 0.53 -9.52 -26.21
C ASP A 4 1.52 -10.30 -25.33
N LEU A 5 2.56 -10.90 -25.93
CA LEU A 5 3.59 -11.61 -25.17
C LEU A 5 4.45 -10.65 -24.34
N GLU A 6 4.68 -9.44 -24.83
CA GLU A 6 5.37 -8.39 -24.08
C GLU A 6 4.54 -7.90 -22.89
N PHE A 7 3.25 -7.63 -23.10
CA PHE A 7 2.31 -7.29 -22.03
C PHE A 7 2.26 -8.37 -20.95
N LEU A 8 2.09 -9.64 -21.34
CA LEU A 8 2.02 -10.77 -20.41
C LEU A 8 3.32 -10.93 -19.61
N LYS A 9 4.47 -10.70 -20.25
CA LYS A 9 5.76 -10.73 -19.57
C LYS A 9 5.83 -9.64 -18.49
N LEU A 10 5.50 -8.39 -18.84
CA LEU A 10 5.53 -7.27 -17.90
C LEU A 10 4.58 -7.50 -16.71
N GLU A 11 3.36 -7.96 -16.96
CA GLU A 11 2.42 -8.26 -15.88
C GLU A 11 2.90 -9.41 -14.99
N LYS A 12 3.49 -10.46 -15.55
CA LYS A 12 4.10 -11.55 -14.77
C LYS A 12 5.28 -11.09 -13.94
N ASP A 13 6.16 -10.25 -14.49
CA ASP A 13 7.32 -9.73 -13.76
C ASP A 13 6.89 -8.91 -12.54
N VAL A 14 5.86 -8.06 -12.69
CA VAL A 14 5.34 -7.23 -11.60
C VAL A 14 4.56 -8.06 -10.58
N TRP A 15 3.54 -8.79 -11.03
CA TRP A 15 2.61 -9.46 -10.12
C TRP A 15 3.11 -10.79 -9.61
N GLY A 16 4.00 -11.46 -10.34
CA GLY A 16 4.72 -12.62 -9.83
C GLY A 16 5.54 -12.28 -8.60
N LYS A 17 6.26 -11.14 -8.61
CA LYS A 17 7.00 -10.65 -7.43
C LYS A 17 6.06 -10.37 -6.25
N VAL A 18 4.99 -9.62 -6.48
CA VAL A 18 3.98 -9.31 -5.43
C VAL A 18 3.38 -10.60 -4.86
N TYR A 19 3.06 -11.56 -5.72
CA TYR A 19 2.51 -12.85 -5.31
C TYR A 19 3.48 -13.64 -4.42
N VAL A 20 4.75 -13.72 -4.80
CA VAL A 20 5.79 -14.39 -4.00
C VAL A 20 5.96 -13.71 -2.65
N ASP A 21 6.11 -12.38 -2.64
CA ASP A 21 6.30 -11.59 -1.41
C ASP A 21 5.12 -11.82 -0.44
N ILE A 22 3.87 -11.75 -0.93
CA ILE A 22 2.67 -11.96 -0.11
C ILE A 22 2.53 -13.41 0.37
N SER A 23 2.70 -14.40 -0.52
CA SER A 23 2.58 -15.81 -0.14
C SER A 23 3.61 -16.18 0.92
N TYR A 24 4.87 -15.77 0.74
CA TYR A 24 5.91 -15.98 1.73
C TYR A 24 5.55 -15.32 3.07
N GLY A 25 5.01 -14.10 3.02
CA GLY A 25 4.57 -13.43 4.25
C GLY A 25 3.39 -14.09 4.95
N ILE A 26 2.46 -14.69 4.21
CA ILE A 26 1.39 -15.50 4.81
C ILE A 26 1.99 -16.75 5.46
N ASP A 27 2.82 -17.50 4.73
CA ASP A 27 3.39 -18.76 5.19
C ASP A 27 4.26 -18.58 6.44
N ASN A 28 4.98 -17.46 6.54
CA ASN A 28 5.81 -17.15 7.71
C ASN A 28 5.02 -16.77 8.95
N VAL A 29 3.85 -16.15 8.82
CA VAL A 29 3.12 -15.61 9.98
C VAL A 29 1.94 -16.48 10.40
N ALA A 30 1.33 -17.22 9.46
CA ALA A 30 0.16 -18.05 9.72
C ALA A 30 0.37 -19.10 10.83
N PRO A 31 1.54 -19.76 10.96
CA PRO A 31 1.77 -20.72 12.04
C PRO A 31 1.78 -20.10 13.45
N PHE A 32 2.01 -18.79 13.55
CA PHE A 32 2.18 -18.09 14.83
C PHE A 32 0.97 -17.24 15.23
N LEU A 33 0.00 -17.09 14.33
CA LEU A 33 -1.14 -16.20 14.51
C LEU A 33 -2.44 -16.97 14.42
N ASN A 34 -3.42 -16.56 15.24
CA ASN A 34 -4.77 -17.08 15.10
C ASN A 34 -5.47 -16.49 13.87
N GLU A 35 -6.52 -17.19 13.42
CA GLU A 35 -7.30 -16.83 12.23
C GLU A 35 -7.91 -15.43 12.30
N ASN A 36 -8.32 -14.97 13.48
CA ASN A 36 -8.91 -13.63 13.63
C ASN A 36 -7.85 -12.54 13.40
N THR A 37 -6.64 -12.73 13.92
CA THR A 37 -5.51 -11.82 13.68
C THR A 37 -5.06 -11.84 12.22
N LEU A 38 -5.07 -13.01 11.57
CA LEU A 38 -4.79 -13.13 10.13
C LEU A 38 -5.81 -12.37 9.28
N LYS A 39 -7.11 -12.49 9.58
CA LYS A 39 -8.18 -11.80 8.86
C LYS A 39 -8.12 -10.27 8.93
N VAL A 40 -7.51 -9.71 9.98
CA VAL A 40 -7.26 -8.26 10.08
C VAL A 40 -6.19 -7.82 9.06
N ARG A 41 -5.31 -8.73 8.60
CA ARG A 41 -4.29 -8.40 7.61
C ARG A 41 -4.94 -8.23 6.24
N LYS A 42 -4.90 -7.01 5.71
CA LYS A 42 -5.53 -6.65 4.43
C LYS A 42 -5.10 -7.55 3.27
N TYR A 43 -3.85 -8.00 3.24
CA TYR A 43 -3.36 -8.90 2.20
C TYR A 43 -3.93 -10.32 2.32
N TYR A 44 -4.16 -10.81 3.54
CA TYR A 44 -4.70 -12.15 3.78
C TYR A 44 -6.09 -12.28 3.18
N GLY A 45 -6.97 -11.29 3.41
CA GLY A 45 -8.32 -11.27 2.83
C GLY A 45 -8.37 -10.96 1.32
N LYS A 46 -7.25 -10.62 0.67
CA LYS A 46 -7.19 -10.23 -0.76
C LYS A 46 -6.34 -11.17 -1.61
N VAL A 47 -5.59 -12.10 -1.00
CA VAL A 47 -4.63 -12.95 -1.72
C VAL A 47 -5.28 -13.80 -2.81
N ASP A 48 -6.54 -14.21 -2.64
CA ASP A 48 -7.22 -15.04 -3.63
C ASP A 48 -7.52 -14.29 -4.93
N VAL A 49 -7.71 -12.97 -4.87
CA VAL A 49 -7.81 -12.11 -6.06
C VAL A 49 -6.51 -12.17 -6.86
N LEU A 50 -5.37 -12.13 -6.17
CA LEU A 50 -4.03 -12.19 -6.76
C LEU A 50 -3.74 -13.58 -7.33
N LYS A 51 -4.03 -14.66 -6.60
CA LYS A 51 -3.87 -16.05 -7.08
C LYS A 51 -4.61 -16.26 -8.39
N ARG A 52 -5.89 -15.87 -8.44
CA ARG A 52 -6.71 -15.99 -9.66
C ARG A 52 -6.11 -15.20 -10.82
N TYR A 53 -5.55 -14.02 -10.56
CA TYR A 53 -4.89 -13.23 -11.58
C TYR A 53 -3.63 -13.89 -12.14
N ILE A 54 -2.78 -14.45 -11.28
CA ILE A 54 -1.60 -15.22 -11.70
C ILE A 54 -2.01 -16.40 -12.59
N THR A 55 -3.05 -17.15 -12.20
CA THR A 55 -3.59 -18.24 -13.02
C THR A 55 -4.08 -17.75 -14.40
N LEU A 56 -4.76 -16.60 -14.46
CA LEU A 56 -5.17 -16.00 -15.75
C LEU A 56 -3.97 -15.64 -16.64
N LEU A 57 -2.91 -15.07 -16.05
CA LEU A 57 -1.67 -14.75 -16.77
C LEU A 57 -0.94 -16.00 -17.28
N GLU A 58 -0.90 -17.06 -16.48
CA GLU A 58 -0.28 -18.34 -16.85
C GLU A 58 -1.00 -19.02 -18.00
N ASN A 59 -2.33 -19.13 -17.90
CA ASN A 59 -3.17 -19.71 -18.95
C ASN A 59 -3.06 -18.93 -20.27
N SER A 60 -3.08 -17.60 -20.19
CA SER A 60 -3.02 -16.74 -21.38
C SER A 60 -1.65 -16.79 -22.05
N ASP A 61 -0.55 -16.87 -21.29
CA ASP A 61 0.80 -17.05 -21.84
C ASP A 61 0.97 -18.41 -22.51
N ALA A 62 0.45 -19.49 -21.91
CA ALA A 62 0.45 -20.82 -22.51
C ALA A 62 -0.33 -20.84 -23.84
N GLU A 63 -1.50 -20.19 -23.87
CA GLU A 63 -2.32 -20.05 -25.07
C GLU A 63 -1.61 -19.21 -26.15
N CYS A 64 -1.06 -18.05 -25.79
CA CYS A 64 -0.30 -17.19 -26.71
C CYS A 64 0.89 -17.93 -27.34
N LYS A 65 1.65 -18.69 -26.53
CA LYS A 65 2.78 -19.50 -27.02
C LYS A 65 2.33 -20.62 -27.95
N LYS A 66 1.20 -21.29 -27.64
CA LYS A 66 0.62 -22.34 -28.49
C LYS A 66 0.08 -21.80 -29.82
N ASN A 67 -0.55 -20.61 -29.80
CA ASN A 67 -1.06 -19.97 -31.01
C ASN A 67 0.07 -19.42 -31.89
N ALA A 68 1.17 -18.95 -31.28
CA ALA A 68 2.36 -18.51 -31.99
C ALA A 68 3.10 -19.66 -32.73
N SER A 69 3.00 -20.89 -32.24
CA SER A 69 3.62 -22.08 -32.85
C SER A 69 2.74 -22.79 -33.90
N SER A 70 1.48 -22.39 -34.06
CA SER A 70 0.54 -23.02 -35.01
C SER A 70 0.32 -22.17 -36.26
N PHE A 71 0.47 -22.77 -37.45
CA PHE A 71 0.31 -22.11 -38.76
C PHE A 71 -1.09 -21.52 -38.99
N PHE A 72 -2.13 -22.09 -38.36
CA PHE A 72 -3.52 -21.60 -38.40
C PHE A 72 -3.92 -20.74 -37.18
N GLY A 73 -3.05 -20.61 -36.18
CA GLY A 73 -3.33 -19.88 -34.92
C GLY A 73 -3.38 -18.36 -35.09
N ARG A 74 -2.86 -17.83 -36.19
CA ARG A 74 -2.81 -16.38 -36.49
C ARG A 74 -4.17 -15.75 -36.83
N PHE A 75 -5.21 -16.55 -37.06
CA PHE A 75 -6.57 -16.07 -37.38
C PHE A 75 -7.54 -16.12 -36.19
N LYS A 76 -7.12 -16.61 -35.01
CA LYS A 76 -7.95 -16.58 -33.81
C LYS A 76 -7.71 -15.29 -33.04
N GLU A 77 -8.76 -14.48 -32.92
CA GLU A 77 -8.78 -13.32 -32.04
C GLU A 77 -8.63 -13.79 -30.58
N ASN A 78 -7.52 -13.41 -29.95
CA ASN A 78 -7.22 -13.83 -28.59
C ASN A 78 -7.78 -12.81 -27.59
N ASN A 79 -9.00 -13.06 -27.09
CA ASN A 79 -9.65 -12.20 -26.10
C ASN A 79 -9.01 -12.29 -24.70
N SER A 80 -7.98 -13.12 -24.51
CA SER A 80 -7.38 -13.36 -23.19
C SER A 80 -6.72 -12.10 -22.60
N ILE A 81 -6.16 -11.21 -23.42
CA ILE A 81 -5.60 -9.92 -22.94
C ILE A 81 -6.70 -8.99 -22.41
N PHE A 82 -7.84 -8.93 -23.09
CA PHE A 82 -8.99 -8.15 -22.63
C PHE A 82 -9.53 -8.70 -21.30
N LEU A 83 -9.66 -10.02 -21.17
CA LEU A 83 -10.11 -10.67 -19.94
C LEU A 83 -9.17 -10.39 -18.75
N ILE A 84 -7.85 -10.48 -18.97
CA ILE A 84 -6.84 -10.13 -17.96
C ILE A 84 -6.99 -8.66 -17.55
N SER A 85 -7.10 -7.77 -18.53
CA SER A 85 -7.18 -6.32 -18.29
C SER A 85 -8.47 -5.95 -17.56
N SER A 86 -9.60 -6.54 -17.97
CA SER A 86 -10.90 -6.37 -17.31
C SER A 86 -10.83 -6.84 -15.87
N TYR A 87 -10.33 -8.05 -15.62
CA TYR A 87 -10.22 -8.58 -14.25
C TYR A 87 -9.36 -7.69 -13.35
N LYS A 88 -8.24 -7.16 -13.88
CA LYS A 88 -7.37 -6.24 -13.14
C LYS A 88 -8.09 -4.93 -12.81
N ASN A 89 -8.81 -4.36 -13.77
CA ASN A 89 -9.56 -3.12 -13.59
C ASN A 89 -10.72 -3.29 -12.61
N ASP A 90 -11.46 -4.39 -12.69
CA ASP A 90 -12.56 -4.73 -11.80
C ASP A 90 -12.11 -4.91 -10.34
N ASN A 91 -10.81 -5.17 -10.12
CA ASN A 91 -10.21 -5.41 -8.81
C ASN A 91 -9.07 -4.42 -8.47
N ILE A 92 -9.07 -3.24 -9.09
CA ILE A 92 -7.91 -2.31 -9.02
C ILE A 92 -7.56 -1.89 -7.60
N LEU A 93 -8.56 -1.67 -6.73
CA LEU A 93 -8.35 -1.30 -5.33
C LEU A 93 -7.65 -2.41 -4.54
N GLN A 94 -8.02 -3.67 -4.79
CA GLN A 94 -7.37 -4.82 -4.18
C GLN A 94 -5.93 -4.95 -4.65
N PHE A 95 -5.68 -4.74 -5.95
CA PHE A 95 -4.33 -4.78 -6.52
C PHE A 95 -3.42 -3.67 -5.97
N ASN A 96 -3.92 -2.45 -5.84
CA ASN A 96 -3.18 -1.35 -5.21
C ASN A 96 -2.83 -1.70 -3.77
N GLN A 97 -3.80 -2.18 -2.99
CA GLN A 97 -3.57 -2.59 -1.60
C GLN A 97 -2.56 -3.73 -1.51
N LEU A 98 -2.61 -4.74 -2.39
CA LEU A 98 -1.67 -5.86 -2.41
C LEU A 98 -0.24 -5.41 -2.74
N LYS A 99 -0.08 -4.49 -3.70
CA LYS A 99 1.21 -3.89 -4.04
C LYS A 99 1.82 -3.08 -2.91
N ASN A 100 0.97 -2.46 -2.09
CA ASN A 100 1.39 -1.74 -0.89
C ASN A 100 1.72 -2.72 0.25
N CYS A 101 0.90 -3.74 0.45
CA CYS A 101 1.17 -4.78 1.43
C CYS A 101 2.47 -5.56 1.14
N SER A 102 2.82 -5.80 -0.12
CA SER A 102 4.06 -6.51 -0.48
C SER A 102 5.33 -5.73 -0.12
N LYS A 103 5.21 -4.43 0.16
CA LYS A 103 6.32 -3.56 0.60
C LYS A 103 6.26 -3.25 2.10
N CYS A 104 5.25 -3.75 2.79
CA CYS A 104 4.94 -3.37 4.16
C CYS A 104 5.94 -3.99 5.14
N ALA A 105 6.49 -3.19 6.06
CA ALA A 105 7.38 -3.66 7.11
C ALA A 105 6.73 -4.74 8.00
N CYS A 106 5.39 -4.72 8.12
CA CYS A 106 4.65 -5.68 8.93
C CYS A 106 4.24 -6.96 8.17
N LEU A 107 4.58 -7.12 6.88
CA LEU A 107 4.17 -8.27 6.07
C LEU A 107 4.55 -9.62 6.72
N ASN A 108 5.80 -9.72 7.19
CA ASN A 108 6.35 -10.93 7.80
C ASN A 108 6.37 -10.87 9.34
N CYS A 109 5.73 -9.88 9.96
CA CYS A 109 5.84 -9.66 11.40
C CYS A 109 4.81 -10.52 12.14
N PRO A 110 5.17 -11.48 13.02
CA PRO A 110 4.22 -12.22 13.84
C PRO A 110 3.96 -11.56 15.21
N LYS A 111 4.66 -10.46 15.52
CA LYS A 111 4.60 -9.82 16.83
C LYS A 111 3.26 -9.14 17.06
N ASP A 112 2.70 -9.37 18.24
CA ASP A 112 1.60 -8.56 18.77
C ASP A 112 2.16 -7.24 19.28
N CYS A 113 1.57 -6.11 18.90
CA CYS A 113 2.06 -4.79 19.27
C CYS A 113 0.92 -3.79 19.42
N ASP A 114 1.16 -2.75 20.22
CA ASP A 114 0.18 -1.72 20.56
C ASP A 114 -0.12 -0.73 19.42
N PHE A 115 0.60 -0.87 18.30
CA PHE A 115 0.32 -0.09 17.10
C PHE A 115 -0.95 -0.57 16.41
N ASN A 116 -1.66 0.37 15.77
CA ASN A 116 -2.85 0.04 14.98
C ASN A 116 -2.54 -0.91 13.80
N SER A 117 -1.27 -1.04 13.41
CA SER A 117 -0.77 -2.05 12.48
C SER A 117 -1.61 -2.10 11.18
N CYS A 118 -1.96 -3.30 10.69
CA CYS A 118 -2.74 -3.43 9.46
C CYS A 118 -4.18 -2.89 9.58
N ARG A 119 -4.74 -2.85 10.80
CA ARG A 119 -6.09 -2.34 11.07
C ARG A 119 -6.18 -0.82 10.85
N GLY A 120 -5.14 -0.08 11.25
CA GLY A 120 -5.06 1.38 11.08
C GLY A 120 -4.56 1.84 9.71
N CYS A 121 -4.04 0.92 8.88
CA CYS A 121 -3.57 1.25 7.55
C CYS A 121 -4.76 1.75 6.70
N ARG A 122 -4.62 2.89 6.01
CA ARG A 122 -5.63 3.38 5.06
C ARG A 122 -5.55 2.63 3.74
N GLU A 123 -6.51 2.87 2.84
CA GLU A 123 -6.33 2.49 1.43
C GLU A 123 -5.16 3.26 0.84
N ASP A 124 -4.49 2.69 -0.16
CA ASP A 124 -3.32 3.31 -0.81
C ASP A 124 -2.21 3.75 0.17
N SER A 125 -2.04 2.99 1.26
CA SER A 125 -0.98 3.23 2.25
C SER A 125 -0.29 1.92 2.64
N PHE A 126 0.90 2.01 3.22
CA PHE A 126 1.59 0.90 3.87
C PHE A 126 2.51 1.38 4.98
N ILE A 127 2.75 0.48 5.95
CA ILE A 127 3.74 0.72 7.00
C ILE A 127 5.12 0.59 6.37
N LYS A 128 5.83 1.71 6.27
CA LYS A 128 7.18 1.79 5.70
C LYS A 128 8.24 1.39 6.73
N LYS A 129 8.04 1.74 8.00
CA LYS A 129 8.98 1.49 9.11
C LYS A 129 8.21 1.12 10.37
N CYS A 130 8.70 0.13 11.10
CA CYS A 130 8.17 -0.26 12.40
C CYS A 130 9.33 -0.86 13.21
N ASP A 131 9.62 -0.32 14.38
CA ASP A 131 10.61 -0.88 15.32
C ASP A 131 9.99 -1.88 16.32
N HIS A 132 8.67 -2.02 16.27
CA HIS A 132 7.85 -2.85 17.15
C HIS A 132 7.88 -2.44 18.64
N GLU A 133 8.37 -1.26 18.97
CA GLU A 133 8.51 -0.80 20.36
C GLU A 133 8.05 0.64 20.53
N LYS A 134 8.64 1.58 19.79
CA LYS A 134 8.40 3.02 19.92
C LYS A 134 7.71 3.60 18.70
N ILE A 135 8.18 3.30 17.48
CA ILE A 135 7.74 3.96 16.26
C ILE A 135 7.10 2.99 15.25
N ASN A 136 5.95 3.45 14.73
CA ASN A 136 5.35 2.94 13.50
C ASN A 136 5.10 4.09 12.52
N MET A 137 5.64 3.98 11.30
CA MET A 137 5.47 4.98 10.24
C MET A 137 4.74 4.38 9.04
N THR A 138 3.61 5.01 8.69
CA THR A 138 2.82 4.70 7.50
C THR A 138 3.01 5.78 6.46
N VAL A 139 3.28 5.40 5.22
CA VAL A 139 3.32 6.32 4.07
C VAL A 139 2.06 6.17 3.24
N HIS A 140 1.63 7.27 2.61
CA HIS A 140 0.35 7.36 1.90
C HIS A 140 0.59 7.78 0.45
N ASP A 141 0.06 7.01 -0.51
CA ASP A 141 0.20 7.31 -1.92
C ASP A 141 -0.78 8.41 -2.36
N ASN A 142 -2.03 8.33 -1.86
CA ASN A 142 -3.14 9.20 -2.25
C ASN A 142 -4.01 9.62 -1.05
N PHE A 143 -3.46 10.50 -0.20
CA PHE A 143 -4.18 11.10 0.91
C PHE A 143 -3.98 12.62 0.88
N ILE A 144 -5.06 13.36 0.64
CA ILE A 144 -5.08 14.82 0.58
C ILE A 144 -5.92 15.36 1.74
N LEU A 145 -5.39 16.38 2.42
CA LEU A 145 -6.08 17.18 3.42
C LEU A 145 -6.36 18.57 2.88
N ASN A 146 -7.50 19.13 3.24
CA ASN A 146 -7.81 20.54 2.98
C ASN A 146 -7.82 21.26 4.33
N LEU A 147 -6.81 22.09 4.55
CA LEU A 147 -6.64 22.84 5.79
C LEU A 147 -6.87 24.32 5.51
N THR A 148 -7.55 25.00 6.43
CA THR A 148 -7.73 26.45 6.36
C THR A 148 -6.77 27.11 7.34
N ASN A 149 -5.95 28.03 6.85
CA ASN A 149 -5.04 28.77 7.72
C ASN A 149 -5.85 29.77 8.58
N ASN A 150 -5.83 29.58 9.90
CA ASN A 150 -6.64 30.39 10.83
C ASN A 150 -6.28 31.89 10.81
N SER A 151 -5.04 32.25 10.46
CA SER A 151 -4.58 33.64 10.42
C SER A 151 -5.00 34.37 9.14
N THR A 152 -5.13 33.66 8.02
CA THR A 152 -5.43 34.26 6.70
C THR A 152 -6.82 33.90 6.16
N GLY A 153 -7.47 32.90 6.74
CA GLY A 153 -8.75 32.35 6.26
C GLY A 153 -8.67 31.61 4.92
N ARG A 154 -7.45 31.38 4.39
CA ARG A 154 -7.27 30.76 3.08
C ARG A 154 -7.21 29.24 3.19
N PRO A 155 -8.00 28.51 2.39
CA PRO A 155 -7.86 27.06 2.28
C PRO A 155 -6.64 26.72 1.42
N SER A 156 -5.92 25.69 1.84
CA SER A 156 -4.82 25.07 1.11
C SER A 156 -4.99 23.55 1.13
N SER A 157 -4.61 22.91 0.03
CA SER A 157 -4.60 21.45 -0.06
C SER A 157 -3.19 20.93 0.19
N TYR A 158 -3.09 19.90 1.03
CA TYR A 158 -1.83 19.27 1.38
C TYR A 158 -1.89 17.78 1.10
N LYS A 159 -0.83 17.23 0.52
CA LYS A 159 -0.61 15.80 0.46
C LYS A 159 -0.03 15.32 1.78
N VAL A 160 -0.61 14.26 2.33
CA VAL A 160 -0.06 13.55 3.48
C VAL A 160 1.06 12.63 2.99
N LEU A 161 2.28 12.91 3.40
CA LEU A 161 3.46 12.11 3.06
C LEU A 161 3.55 10.88 3.97
N ALA A 162 3.38 11.08 5.27
CA ALA A 162 3.45 10.03 6.26
C ALA A 162 2.61 10.36 7.51
N THR A 163 2.23 9.30 8.22
CA THR A 163 1.73 9.38 9.60
C THR A 163 2.60 8.49 10.49
N LEU A 164 2.94 8.98 11.68
CA LEU A 164 3.75 8.25 12.65
C LEU A 164 2.95 8.01 13.92
N GLN A 165 3.16 6.87 14.57
CA GLN A 165 2.69 6.58 15.91
C GLN A 165 3.91 6.41 16.82
N ASP A 166 3.94 7.15 17.93
CA ASP A 166 4.86 6.95 19.04
C ASP A 166 4.10 6.29 20.20
N SER A 167 4.34 5.00 20.42
CA SER A 167 3.69 4.23 21.49
C SER A 167 4.22 4.57 22.88
N ALA A 168 5.45 5.05 23.01
CA ALA A 168 6.03 5.44 24.29
C ALA A 168 5.38 6.73 24.82
N LEU A 169 5.06 7.66 23.91
CA LEU A 169 4.37 8.91 24.24
C LEU A 169 2.85 8.84 24.06
N GLN A 170 2.33 7.77 23.46
CA GLN A 170 0.93 7.64 23.04
C GLN A 170 0.49 8.79 22.12
N ARG A 171 1.35 9.18 21.18
CA ARG A 171 1.14 10.31 20.26
C ARG A 171 1.12 9.84 18.81
N GLN A 172 0.48 10.62 17.96
CA GLN A 172 0.57 10.46 16.52
C GLN A 172 0.95 11.77 15.87
N TYR A 173 1.62 11.65 14.73
CA TYR A 173 2.13 12.77 13.96
C TYR A 173 1.73 12.60 12.51
N ILE A 174 1.59 13.72 11.82
CA ILE A 174 1.31 13.75 10.40
C ILE A 174 2.27 14.71 9.71
N ILE A 175 2.82 14.26 8.60
CA ILE A 175 3.75 15.02 7.76
C ILE A 175 3.04 15.34 6.46
N ILE A 176 2.92 16.63 6.17
CA ILE A 176 2.14 17.13 5.05
C ILE A 176 2.97 18.08 4.19
N GLU A 177 2.72 18.06 2.87
CA GLU A 177 3.35 18.92 1.86
C GLU A 177 2.25 19.60 1.06
N ASN A 178 2.33 20.93 0.90
CA ASN A 178 1.35 21.66 0.12
C ASN A 178 1.40 21.20 -1.36
N VAL A 179 0.21 21.00 -1.95
CA VAL A 179 0.10 20.48 -3.32
C VAL A 179 0.64 21.46 -4.36
N ILE A 180 0.62 22.77 -4.06
CA ILE A 180 1.09 23.84 -4.96
C ILE A 180 2.53 24.24 -4.61
N ASP A 181 2.82 24.50 -3.34
CA ASP A 181 4.14 24.95 -2.87
C ASP A 181 4.89 23.84 -2.12
N LYS A 182 5.80 23.13 -2.79
CA LYS A 182 6.49 21.98 -2.17
C LYS A 182 7.47 22.33 -1.06
N GLU A 183 7.80 23.60 -0.88
CA GLU A 183 8.61 24.07 0.25
C GLU A 183 7.74 24.29 1.50
N ASP A 184 6.42 24.39 1.33
CA ASP A 184 5.44 24.53 2.41
C ASP A 184 5.09 23.15 3.00
N LYS A 185 5.88 22.74 4.00
CA LYS A 185 5.80 21.44 4.69
C LYS A 185 5.58 21.63 6.17
N PHE A 186 4.73 20.77 6.73
CA PHE A 186 4.45 20.77 8.17
C PHE A 186 4.57 19.38 8.77
N VAL A 187 5.03 19.36 10.01
CA VAL A 187 4.89 18.22 10.92
C VAL A 187 3.94 18.68 12.02
N LEU A 188 2.83 17.97 12.19
CA LEU A 188 1.77 18.32 13.14
C LEU A 188 1.51 17.13 14.06
N TYR A 189 1.04 17.41 15.28
CA TYR A 189 0.30 16.42 16.04
C TYR A 189 -0.95 16.01 15.27
N TYR A 190 -1.26 14.71 15.33
CA TYR A 190 -2.38 14.12 14.62
C TYR A 190 -3.31 13.42 15.61
N TYR A 191 -4.57 13.83 15.63
CA TYR A 191 -5.61 13.27 16.47
C TYR A 191 -6.70 12.68 15.57
N PRO A 192 -6.58 11.40 15.15
CA PRO A 192 -7.58 10.79 14.30
C PRO A 192 -8.90 10.64 15.05
N GLY A 193 -9.97 11.23 14.53
CA GLY A 193 -11.31 11.13 15.11
C GLY A 193 -12.22 10.20 14.34
N ILE A 194 -13.41 9.97 14.88
CA ILE A 194 -14.43 9.10 14.24
C ILE A 194 -15.11 9.85 13.09
N SER A 195 -15.40 11.14 13.27
CA SER A 195 -16.08 11.99 12.29
C SER A 195 -15.12 12.89 11.53
N GLU A 196 -14.12 13.43 12.22
CA GLU A 196 -13.15 14.38 11.70
C GLU A 196 -11.83 14.22 12.43
N ASP A 197 -10.74 14.51 11.73
CA ASP A 197 -9.39 14.52 12.29
C ASP A 197 -9.08 15.91 12.83
N ASP A 198 -8.29 15.98 13.91
CA ASP A 198 -7.79 17.23 14.48
C ASP A 198 -6.26 17.28 14.47
N TYR A 199 -5.70 18.49 14.49
CA TYR A 199 -4.27 18.74 14.30
C TYR A 199 -3.75 19.79 15.28
N GLY A 200 -2.54 19.58 15.79
CA GLY A 200 -1.88 20.50 16.72
C GLY A 200 -0.47 20.87 16.27
N GLU A 201 -0.02 22.06 16.65
CA GLU A 201 1.37 22.48 16.46
C GLU A 201 2.30 21.76 17.45
N ILE A 202 3.49 21.36 16.99
CA ILE A 202 4.52 20.78 17.83
C ILE A 202 5.35 21.92 18.42
N SER A 203 5.29 22.08 19.74
CA SER A 203 6.04 23.12 20.47
C SER A 203 7.42 22.66 20.96
N ASP A 204 7.65 21.35 21.05
CA ASP A 204 8.90 20.76 21.51
C ASP A 204 9.85 20.54 20.32
N ALA A 205 11.01 21.18 20.34
CA ALA A 205 11.98 21.14 19.26
C ALA A 205 12.68 19.77 19.13
N GLU A 206 12.99 19.11 20.25
CA GLU A 206 13.63 17.79 20.22
C GLU A 206 12.68 16.73 19.65
N GLU A 207 11.41 16.82 20.01
CA GLU A 207 10.35 15.99 19.45
C GLU A 207 10.18 16.23 17.95
N PHE A 208 10.15 17.49 17.51
CA PHE A 208 10.07 17.83 16.10
C PHE A 208 11.25 17.26 15.30
N ASP A 209 12.48 17.48 15.78
CA ASP A 209 13.70 16.99 15.13
C ASP A 209 13.70 15.46 15.03
N PHE A 210 13.31 14.76 16.10
CA PHE A 210 13.20 13.30 16.10
C PHE A 210 12.21 12.78 15.04
N ILE A 211 11.07 13.45 14.86
CA ILE A 211 10.08 13.05 13.84
C ILE A 211 10.60 13.32 12.43
N VAL A 212 11.25 14.47 12.21
CA VAL A 212 11.87 14.81 10.91
C VAL A 212 12.97 13.81 10.55
N GLU A 213 13.86 13.48 11.48
CA GLU A 213 14.91 12.48 11.29
C GLU A 213 14.31 11.09 11.01
N THR A 214 13.28 10.70 11.75
CA THR A 214 12.61 9.41 11.57
C THR A 214 11.97 9.28 10.20
N PHE A 215 11.45 10.38 9.63
CA PHE A 215 10.88 10.44 8.30
C PHE A 215 11.94 10.53 7.18
N GLY A 216 13.04 11.25 7.43
CA GLY A 216 14.12 11.46 6.47
C GLY A 216 14.98 10.23 6.16
N VAL A 217 14.90 9.18 7.01
CA VAL A 217 15.57 7.88 6.85
C VAL A 217 14.62 6.83 6.29
#